data_AF-D7LWF5-F1
#
_entry.id   AF-D7LWF5-F1
#
_cell.length_a   1.000
_cell.length_b   1.000
_cell.length_c   1.000
_cell.angle_alpha   90.00
_cell.angle_beta   90.00
_cell.angle_gamma   90.00
#
_symmetry.space_group_name_H-M   'P 1'
#
loop_
_entity.id
_entity.type
_entity.pdbx_description
1 polymer ?
#
loop_
_entity_poly.entity_id
_entity_poly.type
_entity_poly.pdbx_seq_one_letter_code
_entity_poly.pdbx_strand_id
1 'polypeptide(L)' 'MESELPALKEKNPQLEVVTELSRGQHPYLKGIYRNRNERVVCVKNMDPEEVLLNATRLRNSLGRKVVKLRTRHVKF' A
#
# COMPACT_ATOMS: atom_id res chain seq x y z
N MET A 1 -11.25 -4.01 10.54
CA MET A 1 -10.91 -4.34 9.13
C MET A 1 -12.14 -4.64 8.27
N GLU A 2 -13.19 -5.24 8.83
CA GLU A 2 -14.40 -5.61 8.08
C GLU A 2 -15.16 -4.42 7.46
N SER A 3 -15.05 -3.20 8.01
CA SER A 3 -15.74 -2.02 7.47
C SER A 3 -15.02 -1.37 6.27
N GLU A 4 -13.71 -1.19 6.36
CA GLU A 4 -12.98 -0.33 5.41
C GLU A 4 -12.51 -1.05 4.14
N LEU A 5 -12.27 -2.36 4.20
CA LEU A 5 -11.75 -3.14 3.07
C LEU A 5 -12.76 -3.25 1.91
N PRO A 6 -14.06 -3.54 2.14
CA PRO A 6 -15.05 -3.57 1.07
C PRO A 6 -15.17 -2.21 0.36
N ALA A 7 -15.22 -1.12 1.14
CA ALA A 7 -15.31 0.24 0.59
C ALA A 7 -14.06 0.62 -0.23
N LEU A 8 -12.87 0.18 0.19
CA LEU A 8 -11.63 0.40 -0.56
C LEU A 8 -11.67 -0.31 -1.92
N LYS A 9 -12.18 -1.55 -1.97
CA LYS A 9 -12.29 -2.36 -3.18
C LYS A 9 -13.32 -1.78 -4.15
N GLU A 10 -14.47 -1.36 -3.64
CA GLU A 10 -15.53 -0.75 -4.45
C GLU A 10 -15.09 0.56 -5.09
N LYS A 11 -14.38 1.42 -4.34
CA LYS A 11 -13.83 2.69 -4.87
C LYS A 11 -12.67 2.51 -5.84
N ASN A 12 -12.04 1.33 -5.87
CA ASN A 12 -10.84 1.08 -6.69
C ASN A 12 -10.96 -0.27 -7.42
N PRO A 13 -11.85 -0.40 -8.41
CA PRO A 13 -12.06 -1.66 -9.15
C PRO A 13 -10.82 -2.14 -9.91
N GLN A 14 -9.85 -1.25 -10.17
CA GLN A 14 -8.58 -1.58 -10.80
C GLN A 14 -7.59 -2.31 -9.87
N LEU A 15 -7.88 -2.39 -8.57
CA LEU A 15 -7.02 -3.03 -7.59
C LEU A 15 -7.52 -4.44 -7.26
N GLU A 16 -6.59 -5.38 -7.26
CA GLU A 16 -6.81 -6.67 -6.63
C GLU A 16 -6.44 -6.57 -5.15
N VAL A 17 -7.42 -6.75 -4.27
CA VAL A 17 -7.23 -6.75 -2.82
C VAL A 17 -7.40 -8.18 -2.32
N VAL A 18 -6.31 -8.77 -1.83
CA VAL A 18 -6.25 -10.13 -1.28
C VAL A 18 -5.94 -10.04 0.21
N THR A 19 -6.64 -10.83 1.02
CA THR A 19 -6.41 -10.92 2.47
C THR A 19 -5.95 -12.33 2.83
N GLU A 20 -4.76 -12.42 3.42
CA GLU A 20 -4.16 -13.68 3.86
C GLU A 20 -3.91 -13.63 5.37
N LEU A 21 -4.22 -14.73 6.07
CA LEU A 21 -3.97 -14.86 7.50
C LEU A 21 -2.60 -15.51 7.75
N SER A 22 -1.62 -14.73 8.18
CA SER A 22 -0.32 -15.23 8.61
C SER A 22 -0.26 -15.33 10.14
N ARG A 23 -0.35 -16.54 10.69
CA ARG A 23 -0.31 -16.77 12.15
C ARG A 23 1.10 -16.56 12.72
N GLY A 24 1.20 -15.96 13.90
CA GLY A 24 2.47 -15.76 14.62
C GLY A 24 3.42 -14.71 14.03
N GLN A 25 2.97 -13.94 13.03
CA GLN A 25 3.75 -12.88 12.39
C GLN A 25 3.13 -11.51 12.66
N HIS A 26 3.96 -10.47 12.64
CA HIS A 26 3.46 -9.10 12.72
C HIS A 26 2.65 -8.75 11.45
N PRO A 27 1.50 -8.08 11.59
CA PRO A 27 0.67 -7.73 10.45
C PRO A 27 1.37 -6.69 9.58
N TYR A 28 1.20 -6.81 8.27
CA TYR A 28 1.76 -5.90 7.28
C TYR A 28 0.82 -5.75 6.08
N LEU A 29 1.00 -4.65 5.34
CA LEU A 29 0.42 -4.43 4.03
C LEU A 29 1.48 -4.62 2.97
N LYS A 30 1.13 -5.27 1.85
CA LYS A 30 2.01 -5.44 0.69
C LYS A 30 1.33 -4.90 -0.56
N GLY A 31 2.01 -3.99 -1.26
CA GLY A 31 1.61 -3.49 -2.57
C GLY A 31 2.49 -4.09 -3.66
N ILE A 32 1.87 -4.71 -4.67
CA ILE A 32 2.53 -5.22 -5.88
C ILE A 32 2.18 -4.29 -7.03
N TYR A 33 3.19 -3.78 -7.72
CA TYR A 33 3.02 -2.77 -8.77
C TYR A 33 3.26 -3.36 -10.16
N ARG A 34 2.70 -2.72 -11.20
CA ARG A 34 2.86 -3.17 -12.60
C ARG A 34 4.32 -3.24 -13.07
N ASN A 35 5.20 -2.46 -12.45
CA ASN A 35 6.64 -2.51 -12.70
C ASN A 35 7.36 -3.68 -11.98
N ARG A 36 6.60 -4.63 -11.41
CA ARG A 36 7.07 -5.81 -10.66
C ARG A 36 7.79 -5.50 -9.35
N ASN A 37 7.81 -4.24 -8.93
CA ASN A 37 8.32 -3.91 -7.61
C ASN A 37 7.25 -4.19 -6.56
N GLU A 38 7.74 -4.40 -5.34
CA GLU A 38 6.92 -4.60 -4.16
C GLU A 38 7.23 -3.51 -3.13
N ARG A 39 6.23 -3.16 -2.33
CA ARG A 39 6.41 -2.34 -1.12
C ARG A 39 5.68 -2.96 0.04
N VAL A 40 6.38 -3.10 1.16
CA VAL A 40 5.83 -3.65 2.40
C VAL A 40 5.82 -2.56 3.48
N VAL A 41 4.72 -2.47 4.21
CA VAL A 41 4.54 -1.57 5.35
C VAL A 41 4.06 -2.38 6.54
N CYS A 42 4.83 -2.39 7.63
CA CYS A 42 4.40 -3.01 8.89
C CYS A 42 3.29 -2.17 9.51
N VAL A 43 2.24 -2.82 10.01
CA VAL A 43 1.09 -2.17 10.66
C VAL A 43 0.84 -2.70 12.07
N LYS A 44 1.89 -3.24 12.70
CA LYS A 44 1.86 -3.67 14.10
C LYS A 44 1.46 -2.49 15.00
N ASN A 45 0.48 -2.71 15.87
CA ASN A 45 0.02 -1.75 16.89
C ASN A 45 -0.42 -0.39 16.32
N MET A 46 -0.87 -0.35 15.07
CA MET A 46 -1.45 0.86 14.46
C MET A 46 -2.97 0.85 14.59
N ASP A 47 -3.56 2.03 14.66
CA ASP A 47 -5.00 2.19 14.67
C ASP A 47 -5.61 1.97 13.27
N PRO A 48 -6.88 1.56 13.16
CA PRO A 48 -7.52 1.28 11.86
C PRO A 48 -7.46 2.43 10.86
N GLU A 49 -7.55 3.67 11.34
CA GLU A 49 -7.46 4.88 10.51
C GLU A 49 -6.06 5.06 9.91
N GLU A 50 -5.01 4.79 10.69
CA GLU A 50 -3.63 4.83 10.23
C GLU A 50 -3.35 3.72 9.20
N VAL A 51 -3.93 2.53 9.41
CA VAL A 51 -3.85 1.42 8.46
C VAL A 51 -4.51 1.79 7.14
N LEU A 52 -5.69 2.42 7.17
CA LEU A 52 -6.38 2.90 5.96
C LEU A 52 -5.57 3.97 5.23
N LEU A 53 -4.96 4.89 5.97
CA LEU A 53 -4.06 5.90 5.40
C LEU A 53 -2.85 5.25 4.72
N ASN A 54 -2.23 4.24 5.34
CA ASN A 54 -1.12 3.50 4.75
C ASN A 54 -1.53 2.71 3.51
N ALA A 55 -2.72 2.10 3.49
CA ALA A 55 -3.28 1.46 2.30
C ALA A 55 -3.47 2.48 1.15
N THR A 56 -3.99 3.67 1.47
CA THR A 56 -4.17 4.77 0.52
C THR A 56 -2.83 5.27 -0.04
N ARG A 57 -1.79 5.38 0.80
CA ARG A 57 -0.42 5.71 0.36
C ARG A 57 0.14 4.68 -0.60
N LEU A 58 -0.04 3.38 -0.31
CA LEU A 58 0.40 2.30 -1.20
C LEU A 58 -0.29 2.39 -2.56
N ARG A 59 -1.62 2.58 -2.56
CA ARG A 59 -2.45 2.76 -3.76
C ARG A 59 -1.98 3.93 -4.63
N ASN A 60 -1.68 5.08 -4.03
CA ASN A 60 -1.29 6.29 -4.75
C ASN A 60 0.18 6.30 -5.19
N SER A 61 0.97 5.31 -4.79
CA SER A 61 2.39 5.26 -5.12
C SER A 61 2.67 4.54 -6.45
N LEU A 62 3.80 4.88 -7.07
CA LEU A 62 4.21 4.33 -8.38
C LEU A 62 4.97 3.00 -8.30
N GLY A 63 5.25 2.49 -7.09
CA GLY A 63 6.13 1.34 -6.90
C GLY A 63 7.60 1.58 -7.25
N ARG A 64 8.06 2.82 -7.47
CA ARG A 64 9.49 3.10 -7.69
C ARG A 64 10.26 3.00 -6.37
N LYS A 65 11.54 2.63 -6.40
CA LYS A 65 12.41 2.73 -5.22
C LYS A 65 12.47 4.18 -4.73
N VAL A 66 12.34 4.40 -3.43
CA VAL A 66 12.47 5.75 -2.84
C VAL A 66 13.93 6.16 -2.95
N VAL A 67 14.19 7.19 -3.74
CA VAL A 67 15.52 7.77 -3.93
C VAL A 67 15.44 9.27 -3.73
N LYS A 68 16.53 9.87 -3.25
CA LYS A 68 16.61 11.33 -3.11
C LYS A 68 16.46 11.99 -4.48
N LEU A 69 15.50 12.89 -4.61
CA LEU A 69 15.29 13.66 -5.84
C LEU A 69 16.50 14.56 -6.09
N ARG A 70 17.12 14.44 -7.26
CA ARG A 70 18.28 15.28 -7.65
C ARG A 70 17.86 16.64 -8.18
N THR A 71 16.85 16.68 -9.05
CA THR A 71 16.35 17.90 -9.68
C THR A 71 14.84 17.83 -9.82
N ARG A 72 14.14 18.95 -9.61
CA ARG A 72 12.67 19.00 -9.67
C ARG A 72 12.13 19.02 -11.10
N HIS A 73 12.84 19.67 -12.01
CA HIS A 73 12.45 19.81 -13.40
C HIS A 73 13.29 18.86 -14.27
N VAL A 74 12.65 17.82 -14.81
CA VAL A 74 13.32 16.91 -15.75
C VAL A 74 13.62 17.69 -17.02
N LYS A 75 14.90 17.89 -17.33
CA LYS A 75 15.32 18.38 -18.64
C LYS A 75 15.30 17.17 -19.59
N PHE A 76 14.52 17.28 -20.66
CA PHE A 76 14.52 16.30 -21.76
C PHE A 76 15.70 16.57 -22.69
#